data_AF-A0A2L1GMT8-F1
#
_entry.id   AF-A0A2L1GMT8-F1
#
_cell.length_a   1.000
_cell.length_b   1.000
_cell.length_c   1.000
_cell.angle_alpha   90.00
_cell.angle_beta   90.00
_cell.angle_gamma   90.00
#
_symmetry.space_group_name_H-M   'P 1'
#
loop_
_entity.id
_entity.type
_entity.pdbx_description
1 polymer ?
#
loop_
_entity_poly.entity_id
_entity_poly.type
_entity_poly.pdbx_seq_one_letter_code
_entity_poly.pdbx_strand_id
1 'polypeptide(L)'
;MLGSVGAAIGSSMEVKGGQSMLALVDNRSGVQVAVAEGSSSGMDIGGLMGLLGGRGGGALGAYTRTPEGKVVVASMADAFNNLVVAVKNYQAQEATGPHGMGTGGKLKVN
;
A
#
# COMPACT_ATOMS: atom_id res chain seq x y z
N MET A 1 -40.68 2.33 16.34
CA MET A 1 -40.29 2.98 15.06
C MET A 1 -39.84 4.38 15.39
N LEU A 2 -38.81 4.90 14.68
CA LEU A 2 -38.03 6.12 14.97
C LEU A 2 -36.89 5.91 15.99
N GLY A 3 -35.71 5.54 15.49
CA GLY A 3 -34.51 5.37 16.34
C GLY A 3 -33.26 4.86 15.62
N SER A 4 -33.37 4.36 14.38
CA SER A 4 -32.23 3.82 13.62
C SER A 4 -31.97 4.51 12.27
N VAL A 5 -32.75 5.54 11.93
CA VAL A 5 -32.60 6.30 10.67
C VAL A 5 -31.96 7.70 10.93
N GLY A 6 -31.29 7.85 12.08
CA GLY A 6 -30.61 9.09 12.47
C GLY A 6 -29.14 9.18 12.04
N ALA A 7 -28.59 8.14 11.42
CA ALA A 7 -27.17 8.06 11.02
C ALA A 7 -26.94 8.26 9.52
N ALA A 8 -27.91 8.83 8.80
CA ALA A 8 -27.83 9.02 7.35
C ALA A 8 -27.65 10.50 6.93
N ILE A 9 -27.45 11.41 7.87
CA ILE A 9 -27.23 12.83 7.56
C ILE A 9 -25.91 13.28 8.17
N GLY A 10 -24.86 13.09 7.39
CA GLY A 10 -23.51 13.55 7.70
C GLY A 10 -22.78 13.80 6.41
N SER A 11 -23.13 14.90 5.75
CA SER A 11 -22.39 15.59 4.68
C SER A 11 -22.06 14.79 3.43
N SER A 12 -22.50 15.30 2.28
CA SER A 12 -21.83 15.11 0.99
C SER A 12 -20.41 15.69 1.08
N MET A 13 -19.50 15.02 1.79
CA MET A 13 -18.09 15.33 1.72
C MET A 13 -17.63 14.80 0.38
N GLU A 14 -17.40 15.70 -0.57
CA GLU A 14 -16.64 15.39 -1.77
C GLU A 14 -15.20 15.10 -1.33
N VAL A 15 -14.95 13.88 -0.89
CA VAL A 15 -13.60 13.46 -0.55
C VAL A 15 -12.88 13.20 -1.85
N LYS A 16 -12.03 14.16 -2.24
CA LYS A 16 -11.05 13.96 -3.30
C LYS A 16 -10.11 12.84 -2.86
N GLY A 17 -9.87 11.90 -3.77
CA GLY A 17 -9.13 10.66 -3.50
C GLY A 17 -7.74 10.86 -2.89
N GLY A 18 -7.10 9.76 -2.51
CA GLY A 18 -5.78 9.75 -1.88
C GLY A 18 -4.81 8.81 -2.55
N GLN A 19 -3.53 9.08 -2.36
CA GLN A 19 -2.42 8.31 -2.91
C GLN A 19 -1.45 7.96 -1.78
N SER A 20 -0.86 6.78 -1.83
CA SER A 20 0.12 6.31 -0.85
C SER A 20 1.25 5.58 -1.55
N MET A 21 2.48 5.84 -1.13
CA MET A 21 3.68 5.16 -1.63
C MET A 21 4.33 4.40 -0.48
N LEU A 22 4.62 3.12 -0.71
CA LEU A 22 5.34 2.24 0.20
C LEU A 22 6.65 1.81 -0.44
N ALA A 23 7.74 1.97 0.30
CA ALA A 23 9.06 1.47 -0.09
C ALA A 23 9.50 0.37 0.88
N LEU A 24 10.01 -0.73 0.35
CA LEU A 24 10.60 -1.83 1.11
C LEU A 24 12.11 -1.86 0.87
N VAL A 25 12.87 -1.79 1.95
CA VAL A 25 14.34 -1.82 1.95
C VAL A 25 14.81 -2.97 2.82
N ASP A 26 15.73 -3.79 2.30
CA ASP A 26 16.42 -4.81 3.09
C ASP A 26 17.61 -4.17 3.83
N ASN A 27 17.46 -4.00 5.15
CA ASN A 27 18.48 -3.40 6.00
C ASN A 27 19.79 -4.21 6.09
N ARG A 28 19.76 -5.52 5.78
CA ARG A 28 20.96 -6.37 5.82
C ARG A 28 21.86 -6.12 4.61
N SER A 29 21.27 -5.83 3.45
CA SER A 29 21.99 -5.63 2.19
C SER A 29 22.04 -4.17 1.73
N GLY A 30 21.20 -3.30 2.30
CA GLY A 30 21.04 -1.90 1.85
C GLY A 30 20.29 -1.76 0.52
N VAL A 31 19.71 -2.84 -0.01
CA VAL A 31 19.03 -2.87 -1.31
C VAL A 31 17.57 -2.50 -1.15
N GLN A 32 17.06 -1.63 -2.03
CA GLN A 32 15.62 -1.40 -2.17
C GLN A 32 14.99 -2.59 -2.90
N VAL A 33 14.12 -3.30 -2.21
CA VAL A 33 13.50 -4.54 -2.68
C VAL A 33 12.31 -4.24 -3.57
N ALA A 34 11.47 -3.27 -3.18
CA ALA A 34 10.28 -2.91 -3.93
C ALA A 34 9.79 -1.50 -3.57
N VAL A 35 9.10 -0.85 -4.51
CA VAL A 35 8.28 0.32 -4.27
C VAL A 35 6.92 0.04 -4.87
N ALA A 36 5.86 0.38 -4.14
CA ALA A 36 4.49 0.23 -4.61
C ALA A 36 3.67 1.46 -4.26
N GLU A 37 2.76 1.78 -5.16
CA GLU A 37 1.80 2.86 -5.00
C GLU A 37 0.39 2.27 -4.83
N GLY A 38 -0.46 2.98 -4.09
CA GLY A 38 -1.87 2.68 -4.00
C GLY A 38 -2.69 3.95 -4.02
N SER A 39 -3.91 3.81 -4.51
CA SER A 39 -4.84 4.93 -4.69
C SER A 39 -6.21 4.61 -4.09
N SER A 40 -6.95 5.65 -3.73
CA SER A 40 -8.33 5.50 -3.31
C SER A 40 -9.18 6.65 -3.84
N SER A 41 -10.36 6.32 -4.36
CA SER A 41 -11.37 7.28 -4.81
C SER A 41 -12.69 7.05 -4.05
N GLY A 42 -13.55 8.07 -3.98
CA GLY A 42 -14.82 7.99 -3.25
C GLY A 42 -15.73 6.80 -3.62
N MET A 43 -15.63 6.29 -4.85
CA MET A 43 -16.39 5.13 -5.33
C MET A 43 -15.77 3.80 -4.89
N ASP A 44 -14.44 3.68 -4.86
CA ASP A 44 -13.71 2.46 -4.48
C ASP A 44 -13.69 2.22 -2.96
N ILE A 45 -13.72 3.32 -2.20
CA ILE A 45 -13.75 3.29 -0.72
C ILE A 45 -14.99 2.56 -0.19
N GLY A 46 -16.14 2.71 -0.84
CA GLY A 46 -17.39 2.05 -0.43
C GLY A 46 -17.29 0.52 -0.47
N GLY A 47 -16.68 -0.04 -1.53
CA GLY A 47 -16.50 -1.48 -1.71
C GLY A 47 -15.46 -2.08 -0.75
N LEU A 48 -14.30 -1.44 -0.64
CA LEU A 48 -13.22 -1.89 0.26
C LEU A 48 -13.63 -1.80 1.74
N MET A 49 -14.34 -0.74 2.12
CA MET A 49 -14.87 -0.58 3.48
C MET A 49 -16.01 -1.55 3.80
N GLY A 50 -16.83 -1.94 2.82
CA GLY A 50 -17.82 -3.00 2.98
C GLY A 50 -17.15 -4.36 3.29
N LEU A 51 -16.02 -4.65 2.63
CA LEU A 51 -15.24 -5.87 2.87
C LEU A 51 -14.54 -5.86 4.24
N LEU A 52 -13.94 -4.72 4.62
CA LEU A 52 -13.26 -4.57 5.92
C LEU A 52 -14.24 -4.49 7.10
N GLY A 53 -15.39 -3.86 6.92
CA GLY A 53 -16.41 -3.65 7.96
C GLY A 53 -17.22 -4.89 8.32
N GLY A 54 -17.31 -5.90 7.44
CA GLY A 54 -18.16 -7.07 7.65
C GLY A 54 -17.67 -8.03 8.75
N ARG A 55 -16.34 -8.19 8.96
CA ARG A 55 -15.78 -9.15 9.93
C ARG A 55 -14.45 -8.73 10.60
N GLY A 56 -13.76 -7.67 10.15
CA GLY A 56 -12.41 -7.30 10.62
C GLY A 56 -12.20 -5.85 11.07
N GLY A 57 -13.23 -5.01 11.01
CA GLY A 57 -13.12 -3.55 11.18
C GLY A 57 -12.84 -3.02 12.60
N GLY A 58 -12.77 -3.89 13.61
CA GLY A 58 -12.68 -3.48 15.02
C GLY A 58 -11.43 -2.66 15.38
N ALA A 59 -10.28 -2.96 14.77
CA ALA A 59 -9.01 -2.26 15.05
C ALA A 59 -8.81 -0.98 14.21
N LEU A 60 -9.41 -0.91 13.02
CA LEU A 60 -9.35 0.28 12.15
C LEU A 60 -10.44 1.30 12.47
N GLY A 61 -11.35 0.95 13.39
CA GLY A 61 -12.55 1.68 13.78
C GLY A 61 -12.35 3.15 14.14
N ALA A 62 -11.11 3.61 14.43
CA ALA A 62 -10.83 5.01 14.67
C ALA A 62 -10.61 5.85 13.41
N TYR A 63 -9.84 5.31 12.46
CA TYR A 63 -9.49 5.97 11.19
C TYR A 63 -10.54 5.73 10.10
N THR A 64 -11.41 4.74 10.27
CA THR A 64 -12.53 4.47 9.37
C THR A 64 -13.78 5.31 9.65
N ARG A 65 -13.76 6.16 10.69
CA ARG A 65 -14.92 6.97 11.10
C ARG A 65 -15.09 8.23 10.29
N THR A 66 -14.00 8.81 9.79
CA THR A 66 -14.06 10.02 8.95
C THR A 66 -13.86 9.67 7.48
N PRO A 67 -14.47 10.40 6.54
CA PRO A 67 -14.27 10.14 5.12
C PRO A 67 -12.81 10.28 4.67
N GLU A 68 -12.04 11.20 5.26
CA GLU A 68 -10.62 11.39 5.00
C GLU A 68 -9.79 10.22 5.52
N GLY A 69 -10.11 9.70 6.71
CA GLY A 69 -9.39 8.57 7.26
C GLY A 69 -9.63 7.28 6.46
N LYS A 70 -10.84 7.12 5.88
CA LYS A 70 -11.14 6.03 4.94
C LYS A 70 -10.29 6.09 3.68
N VAL A 71 -10.11 7.28 3.10
CA VAL A 71 -9.23 7.48 1.94
C VAL A 71 -7.82 6.99 2.24
N VAL A 72 -7.24 7.45 3.35
CA VAL A 72 -5.86 7.12 3.73
C VAL A 72 -5.69 5.62 3.97
N VAL A 73 -6.61 5.01 4.72
CA VAL A 73 -6.56 3.56 4.99
C VAL A 73 -6.73 2.77 3.70
N ALA A 74 -7.63 3.19 2.80
CA ALA A 74 -7.87 2.53 1.52
C ALA A 74 -6.65 2.59 0.59
N SER A 75 -6.05 3.77 0.41
CA SER A 75 -4.88 3.92 -0.45
C SER A 75 -3.67 3.18 0.11
N MET A 76 -3.52 3.13 1.44
CA MET A 76 -2.45 2.38 2.08
C MET A 76 -2.65 0.86 1.97
N ALA A 77 -3.88 0.38 2.10
CA ALA A 77 -4.19 -1.03 1.92
C ALA A 77 -3.97 -1.49 0.47
N ASP A 78 -4.36 -0.67 -0.51
CA ASP A 78 -4.09 -0.90 -1.94
C ASP A 78 -2.58 -0.94 -2.21
N ALA A 79 -1.84 0.05 -1.70
CA ALA A 79 -0.39 0.11 -1.85
C ALA A 79 0.31 -1.10 -1.21
N PHE A 80 -0.19 -1.58 -0.07
CA PHE A 80 0.32 -2.79 0.58
C PHE A 80 0.07 -4.05 -0.25
N ASN A 81 -1.12 -4.21 -0.83
CA ASN A 81 -1.41 -5.34 -1.72
C ASN A 81 -0.49 -5.32 -2.96
N ASN A 82 -0.29 -4.15 -3.56
CA ASN A 82 0.63 -3.96 -4.68
C ASN A 82 2.07 -4.28 -4.29
N LEU A 83 2.50 -3.89 -3.08
CA LEU A 83 3.82 -4.22 -2.54
C LEU A 83 3.98 -5.73 -2.36
N VAL A 84 2.97 -6.44 -1.84
CA VAL A 84 3.00 -7.91 -1.70
C VAL A 84 3.18 -8.58 -3.06
N VAL A 85 2.48 -8.11 -4.10
CA VAL A 85 2.65 -8.63 -5.46
C VAL A 85 4.06 -8.33 -5.99
N ALA A 86 4.57 -7.10 -5.78
CA ALA A 86 5.91 -6.71 -6.20
C ALA A 86 6.99 -7.58 -5.56
N VAL A 87 6.91 -7.82 -4.24
CA VAL A 87 7.89 -8.63 -3.50
C VAL A 87 7.80 -10.11 -3.84
N LYS A 88 6.60 -10.65 -4.13
CA LYS A 88 6.47 -12.05 -4.59
C LYS A 88 7.17 -12.32 -5.91
N ASN A 89 7.26 -11.31 -6.77
CA ASN A 89 7.97 -11.38 -8.05
C ASN A 89 9.44 -10.96 -7.94
N TYR A 90 9.89 -10.49 -6.77
CA TYR A 90 11.28 -10.13 -6.55
C TYR A 90 12.15 -11.39 -6.44
N GLN A 91 13.10 -11.54 -7.36
CA GLN A 91 14.21 -12.46 -7.21
C GLN A 91 15.43 -11.68 -6.74
N ALA A 92 15.90 -11.97 -5.53
CA ALA A 92 17.19 -11.47 -5.08
C ALA A 92 18.25 -12.01 -6.07
N GLN A 93 19.02 -11.11 -6.68
CA GLN A 93 20.20 -11.54 -7.41
C GLN A 93 21.16 -12.15 -6.38
N GLU A 94 21.20 -13.47 -6.30
CA GLU A 94 22.37 -14.15 -5.76
C GLU A 94 23.55 -13.71 -6.63
N ALA A 95 24.68 -13.43 -6.01
CA ALA A 95 25.91 -13.15 -6.73
C ALA A 95 26.41 -14.44 -7.40
N THR A 96 25.67 -14.94 -8.40
CA THR A 96 25.91 -16.20 -9.10
C THR A 96 26.93 -15.96 -10.20
N GLY A 97 28.14 -15.61 -9.77
CA GLY A 97 29.32 -15.63 -10.61
C GLY A 97 30.51 -15.85 -9.70
N PRO A 98 31.53 -16.63 -10.11
CA PRO A 98 32.76 -16.81 -9.33
C PRO A 98 33.53 -15.49 -9.03
N HIS A 99 33.04 -14.34 -9.51
CA HIS A 99 33.62 -13.01 -9.35
C HIS A 99 32.69 -11.99 -8.66
N GLY A 100 31.56 -12.42 -8.09
CA GLY A 100 30.68 -11.54 -7.31
C GLY A 100 30.10 -10.34 -8.09
N MET A 101 29.37 -9.47 -7.38
CA MET A 101 28.81 -8.25 -7.93
C MET A 101 29.91 -7.20 -8.14
N GLY A 102 30.55 -7.23 -9.32
CA GLY A 102 31.39 -6.14 -9.79
C GLY A 102 32.87 -6.24 -9.41
N THR A 103 33.62 -7.11 -10.07
CA THR A 103 35.05 -6.83 -10.32
C THR A 103 35.13 -6.04 -11.61
N GLY A 104 35.10 -4.71 -11.51
CA GLY A 104 35.25 -3.79 -12.64
C GLY A 104 36.29 -4.32 -13.63
N GLY A 105 35.85 -4.51 -14.88
CA GLY A 105 36.64 -5.15 -15.91
C GLY A 105 38.04 -4.56 -15.97
N LYS A 106 39.06 -5.42 -16.03
CA LYS A 106 40.45 -4.99 -16.22
C LYS A 106 40.56 -4.37 -17.61
N LEU A 107 40.40 -3.06 -17.70
CA LEU A 107 40.69 -2.30 -18.91
C LEU A 107 42.19 -2.46 -19.21
N LYS A 108 42.49 -3.26 -20.22
CA LYS A 108 43.83 -3.31 -20.81
C LYS A 108 44.00 -2.03 -21.62
N VAL A 109 44.73 -1.07 -21.06
CA VAL A 109 45.24 0.05 -21.85
C VAL A 109 46.43 -0.46 -22.66
N ASN A 110 46.37 -0.24 -23.97
CA ASN A 110 47.47 -0.55 -24.89
C ASN A 110 48.57 0.50 -24.79
#